data_AF-A0A7Z7CEW1-F1
#
_entry.id   AF-A0A7Z7CEW1-F1
#
_cell.length_a   1.000
_cell.length_b   1.000
_cell.length_c   1.000
_cell.angle_alpha   90.00
_cell.angle_beta   90.00
_cell.angle_gamma   90.00
#
_symmetry.space_group_name_H-M   'P 1'
#
loop_
_entity.id
_entity.type
_entity.pdbx_description
1 polymer ?
#
loop_
_entity_poly.entity_id
_entity_poly.type
_entity_poly.pdbx_seq_one_letter_code
_entity_poly.pdbx_strand_id
1 'polypeptide(L)'
;MNPISHSFSSQDMASLKIPHTDPGIHSAIIHRLMFHLYKAHSLQNVVVVCIGTDRSTGDCLGPLVGSSLAKWDSPLFHLYGTLDEPVHAMNLQDTLHKIHTTHHNPYVIGIDACLGQSSSVGCIQVVNGPLKPGAGVNKELPPVGDIHLTGIVNVGGFMEYFVLQNTRLSLVMRMSEIISSSLYSAIREWHTRSTLLAVPE
;
A
#
# COMPACT_ATOMS: atom_id res chain seq x y z
N MET A 1 -34.82 13.16 21.32
CA MET A 1 -33.41 13.28 20.88
C MET A 1 -32.81 11.89 20.93
N ASN A 2 -32.76 11.20 19.79
CA ASN A 2 -32.16 9.86 19.72
C ASN A 2 -30.64 10.00 19.59
N PRO A 3 -29.84 9.32 20.42
CA PRO A 3 -28.42 9.21 20.17
C PRO A 3 -28.21 8.30 18.95
N ILE A 4 -27.52 8.80 17.94
CA ILE A 4 -27.12 8.03 16.76
C ILE A 4 -26.02 7.06 17.22
N SER A 5 -26.40 5.83 17.56
CA SER A 5 -25.45 4.73 17.68
C SER A 5 -25.08 4.28 16.28
N HIS A 6 -24.02 4.85 15.70
CA HIS A 6 -23.37 4.25 14.54
C HIS A 6 -22.70 2.95 15.02
N SER A 7 -23.37 1.83 14.83
CA SER A 7 -22.75 0.51 14.93
C SER A 7 -21.74 0.39 13.79
N PHE A 8 -20.45 0.53 14.09
CA PHE A 8 -19.39 0.22 13.14
C PHE A 8 -19.51 -1.24 12.70
N SER A 9 -19.66 -1.48 11.40
CA SER A 9 -19.70 -2.83 10.87
C SER A 9 -18.30 -3.45 10.89
N SER A 10 -18.20 -4.78 10.93
CA SER A 10 -16.92 -5.50 10.86
C SER A 10 -16.13 -5.18 9.58
N GLN A 11 -16.82 -4.78 8.51
CA GLN A 11 -16.23 -4.34 7.24
C GLN A 11 -15.54 -2.97 7.35
N ASP A 12 -16.06 -2.05 8.17
CA ASP A 12 -15.46 -0.72 8.40
C ASP A 12 -14.14 -0.81 9.19
N MET A 13 -13.89 -1.93 9.87
CA MET A 13 -12.64 -2.20 10.57
C MET A 13 -11.61 -2.92 9.69
N ALA A 14 -12.06 -3.62 8.66
CA ALA A 14 -11.19 -4.39 7.76
C ALA A 14 -10.58 -3.54 6.64
N SER A 15 -11.20 -2.42 6.28
CA SER A 15 -10.71 -1.55 5.21
C SER A 15 -11.01 -0.08 5.48
N LEU A 16 -10.14 0.79 4.95
CA LEU A 16 -10.34 2.23 4.82
C LEU A 16 -10.36 2.57 3.34
N LYS A 17 -11.24 3.49 2.94
CA LYS A 17 -11.24 4.12 1.62
C LYS A 17 -11.52 5.60 1.79
N ILE A 18 -10.61 6.44 1.33
CA ILE A 18 -10.68 7.88 1.60
C ILE A 18 -10.13 8.67 0.41
N PRO A 19 -10.78 9.77 -0.02
CA PRO A 19 -10.28 10.61 -1.11
C PRO A 19 -8.94 11.25 -0.77
N HIS A 20 -8.02 11.32 -1.73
CA HIS A 20 -6.72 11.99 -1.54
C HIS A 20 -6.81 13.50 -1.25
N THR A 21 -7.98 14.10 -1.47
CA THR A 21 -8.27 15.52 -1.18
C THR A 21 -8.82 15.73 0.23
N ASP A 22 -9.08 14.66 0.99
CA ASP A 22 -9.60 14.77 2.35
C ASP A 22 -8.56 15.43 3.27
N PRO A 23 -8.91 16.47 4.05
CA PRO A 23 -7.96 17.14 4.96
C PRO A 23 -7.37 16.20 6.02
N GLY A 24 -8.09 15.14 6.41
CA GLY A 24 -7.67 14.14 7.37
C GLY A 24 -6.94 12.94 6.78
N ILE A 25 -6.65 12.94 5.48
CA ILE A 25 -6.12 11.78 4.73
C ILE A 25 -4.92 11.12 5.40
N HIS A 26 -3.92 11.90 5.79
CA HIS A 26 -2.70 11.38 6.39
C HIS A 26 -2.97 10.70 7.74
N SER A 27 -3.74 11.36 8.61
CA SER A 27 -4.07 10.83 9.94
C SER A 27 -4.92 9.56 9.83
N ALA A 28 -5.87 9.53 8.89
CA ALA A 28 -6.73 8.37 8.69
C ALA A 28 -5.94 7.15 8.19
N ILE A 29 -5.04 7.34 7.22
CA ILE A 29 -4.17 6.28 6.71
C ILE A 29 -3.22 5.79 7.82
N ILE A 30 -2.55 6.71 8.54
CA ILE A 30 -1.61 6.35 9.61
C ILE A 30 -2.32 5.51 10.67
N HIS A 31 -3.48 5.97 11.16
CA HIS A 31 -4.23 5.26 12.18
C HIS A 31 -4.69 3.87 11.71
N ARG A 32 -5.14 3.75 10.45
CA ARG A 32 -5.53 2.45 9.88
C ARG A 32 -4.35 1.50 9.73
N LEU A 33 -3.21 2.00 9.25
CA LEU A 33 -1.98 1.22 9.14
C LEU A 33 -1.51 0.73 10.50
N MET A 34 -1.49 1.60 11.51
CA MET A 34 -1.14 1.22 12.87
C MET A 34 -2.07 0.15 13.43
N PHE A 35 -3.37 0.25 13.19
CA PHE A 35 -4.34 -0.76 13.61
C PHE A 35 -4.02 -2.15 13.01
N HIS A 36 -3.58 -2.20 11.74
CA HIS A 36 -3.19 -3.46 11.13
C HIS A 36 -1.80 -3.94 11.57
N LEU A 37 -0.82 -3.03 11.66
CA LEU A 37 0.53 -3.30 12.15
C LEU A 37 0.54 -3.79 13.60
N TYR A 38 -0.45 -3.42 14.41
CA TYR A 38 -0.59 -3.96 15.77
C TYR A 38 -0.79 -5.48 15.80
N LYS A 39 -1.27 -6.08 14.70
CA LYS A 39 -1.36 -7.54 14.56
C LYS A 39 -0.03 -8.18 14.18
N ALA A 40 0.94 -7.41 13.69
CA ALA A 40 2.29 -7.89 13.45
C ALA A 40 2.99 -8.13 14.79
N HIS A 41 3.76 -9.22 14.89
CA HIS A 41 4.59 -9.43 16.07
C HIS A 41 5.71 -8.37 16.11
N SER A 42 6.06 -7.92 17.32
CA SER A 42 7.07 -6.87 17.53
C SER A 42 8.47 -7.18 16.98
N LEU A 43 8.74 -8.45 16.65
CA LEU A 43 10.02 -8.95 16.12
C LEU A 43 9.99 -9.26 14.61
N GLN A 44 8.87 -9.04 13.92
CA GLN A 44 8.80 -9.32 12.48
C GLN A 44 9.50 -8.22 11.67
N ASN A 45 10.25 -8.64 10.66
CA ASN A 45 10.80 -7.73 9.65
C ASN A 45 9.66 -7.17 8.80
N VAL A 46 9.52 -5.86 8.75
CA VAL A 46 8.56 -5.20 7.85
C VAL A 46 9.16 -5.16 6.45
N VAL A 47 8.43 -5.69 5.47
CA VAL A 47 8.81 -5.66 4.07
C VAL A 47 7.76 -4.91 3.28
N VAL A 48 8.15 -3.86 2.57
CA VAL A 48 7.28 -3.09 1.68
C VAL A 48 7.55 -3.53 0.25
N VAL A 49 6.49 -3.94 -0.46
CA VAL A 49 6.55 -4.35 -1.86
C VAL A 49 5.69 -3.41 -2.68
N CYS A 50 6.34 -2.56 -3.47
CA CYS A 50 5.68 -1.61 -4.35
C CYS A 50 5.57 -2.16 -5.77
N ILE A 51 4.35 -2.45 -6.19
CA ILE A 51 4.04 -3.12 -7.44
C ILE A 51 3.65 -2.11 -8.51
N GLY A 52 4.16 -2.32 -9.71
CA GLY A 52 3.86 -1.50 -10.89
C GLY A 52 5.05 -1.38 -11.82
N THR A 53 4.91 -0.53 -12.85
CA THR A 53 5.98 -0.22 -13.80
C THR A 53 6.08 1.28 -14.06
N ASP A 54 7.29 1.75 -14.32
CA ASP A 54 7.63 3.07 -14.82
C ASP A 54 7.16 3.34 -16.26
N ARG A 55 6.70 2.32 -16.99
CA ARG A 55 6.29 2.42 -18.41
C ARG A 55 4.82 2.76 -18.63
N SER A 56 4.03 2.94 -17.57
CA SER A 56 2.61 3.28 -17.64
C SER A 56 2.26 4.26 -16.54
N THR A 57 1.67 5.40 -16.88
CA THR A 57 1.45 6.49 -15.90
C THR A 57 0.48 6.10 -14.79
N GLY A 58 -0.50 5.24 -15.06
CA GLY A 58 -1.42 4.73 -14.05
C GLY A 58 -0.82 3.61 -13.20
N ASP A 59 0.13 2.86 -13.73
CA ASP A 59 0.77 1.72 -13.06
C ASP A 59 2.06 2.11 -12.32
N CYS A 60 2.53 3.36 -12.47
CA CYS A 60 3.78 3.79 -11.82
C CYS A 60 3.61 4.19 -10.35
N LEU A 61 2.40 4.12 -9.78
CA LEU A 61 2.14 4.48 -8.39
C LEU A 61 3.05 3.73 -7.41
N GLY A 62 3.16 2.40 -7.54
CA GLY A 62 4.03 1.60 -6.69
C GLY A 62 5.49 2.05 -6.78
N PRO A 63 6.14 1.97 -7.96
CA PRO A 63 7.51 2.43 -8.14
C PRO A 63 7.78 3.85 -7.62
N LEU A 64 6.83 4.78 -7.78
CA LEU A 64 6.92 6.14 -7.23
C LEU A 64 6.89 6.17 -5.70
N VAL A 65 5.98 5.40 -5.07
CA VAL A 65 5.95 5.24 -3.62
C VAL A 65 7.27 4.65 -3.13
N GLY A 66 7.78 3.60 -3.77
CA GLY A 66 9.04 2.96 -3.41
C GLY A 66 10.22 3.91 -3.54
N SER A 67 10.37 4.60 -4.67
CA SER A 67 11.43 5.62 -4.84
C SER A 67 11.32 6.76 -3.83
N SER A 68 10.11 7.13 -3.38
CA SER A 68 9.92 8.11 -2.30
C SER A 68 10.38 7.54 -0.95
N LEU A 69 10.02 6.28 -0.64
CA LEU A 69 10.42 5.59 0.59
C LEU A 69 11.93 5.38 0.68
N ALA A 70 12.58 5.06 -0.45
CA ALA A 70 14.03 4.86 -0.53
C ALA A 70 14.83 6.09 -0.09
N LYS A 71 14.31 7.31 -0.31
CA LYS A 71 14.96 8.57 0.09
C LYS A 71 15.10 8.74 1.60
N TRP A 72 14.31 8.02 2.39
CA TRP A 72 14.40 8.08 3.85
C TRP A 72 15.54 7.23 4.42
N ASP A 73 16.12 6.33 3.61
CA ASP A 73 17.24 5.44 3.99
C ASP A 73 17.07 4.82 5.38
N SER A 74 15.88 4.25 5.61
CA SER A 74 15.42 3.85 6.93
C SER A 74 15.65 2.37 7.19
N PRO A 75 16.27 1.99 8.33
CA PRO A 75 16.45 0.58 8.69
C PRO A 75 15.17 -0.11 9.17
N LEU A 76 14.06 0.64 9.30
CA LEU A 76 12.80 0.14 9.87
C LEU A 76 12.02 -0.83 8.97
N PHE A 77 12.36 -0.91 7.69
CA PHE A 77 11.71 -1.79 6.73
C PHE A 77 12.66 -2.14 5.58
N HIS A 78 12.41 -3.28 4.93
CA HIS A 78 13.01 -3.63 3.65
C HIS A 78 12.11 -3.20 2.51
N LEU A 79 12.68 -2.70 1.42
CA LEU A 79 11.93 -2.16 0.30
C LEU A 79 12.22 -2.94 -0.98
N TYR A 80 11.15 -3.28 -1.70
CA TYR A 80 11.20 -3.87 -3.04
C TYR A 80 10.26 -3.11 -3.95
N GLY A 81 10.70 -2.81 -5.17
CA GLY A 81 9.93 -2.02 -6.11
C GLY A 81 10.22 -0.54 -5.98
N THR A 82 11.10 -0.03 -6.83
CA THR A 82 11.37 1.39 -7.02
C THR A 82 11.27 1.70 -8.52
N LEU A 83 11.47 2.96 -8.92
CA LEU A 83 11.64 3.30 -10.33
C LEU A 83 12.89 2.63 -10.94
N ASP A 84 13.98 2.51 -10.18
CA ASP A 84 15.23 1.90 -10.66
C ASP A 84 15.14 0.36 -10.71
N GLU A 85 14.44 -0.23 -9.74
CA GLU A 85 14.24 -1.68 -9.61
C GLU A 85 12.74 -2.00 -9.46
N PRO A 86 11.94 -1.92 -10.54
CA PRO A 86 10.50 -2.11 -10.46
C PRO A 86 10.12 -3.57 -10.18
N VAL A 87 9.06 -3.75 -9.41
CA VAL A 87 8.41 -5.05 -9.19
C VAL A 87 7.09 -5.04 -9.96
N HIS A 88 6.96 -5.89 -10.96
CA HIS A 88 5.82 -5.97 -11.85
C HIS A 88 5.41 -7.42 -12.09
N ALA A 89 4.31 -7.64 -12.82
CA ALA A 89 3.75 -8.97 -13.08
C ALA A 89 4.76 -10.05 -13.52
N MET A 90 5.80 -9.68 -14.29
CA MET A 90 6.77 -10.64 -14.82
C MET A 90 7.83 -11.13 -13.82
N ASN A 91 8.13 -10.38 -12.76
CA ASN A 91 9.16 -10.70 -11.77
C ASN A 91 8.63 -10.80 -10.33
N LEU A 92 7.31 -10.62 -10.14
CA LEU A 92 6.68 -10.65 -8.84
C LEU A 92 6.89 -11.97 -8.10
N GLN A 93 6.72 -13.10 -8.79
CA GLN A 93 6.89 -14.43 -8.19
C GLN A 93 8.31 -14.64 -7.64
N ASP A 94 9.32 -14.30 -8.44
CA ASP A 94 10.72 -14.40 -8.03
C ASP A 94 11.04 -13.44 -6.88
N THR A 95 10.45 -12.24 -6.91
CA THR A 95 10.59 -11.24 -5.84
C THR A 95 10.03 -11.75 -4.52
N LEU A 96 8.83 -12.35 -4.53
CA LEU A 96 8.23 -12.95 -3.34
C LEU A 96 9.06 -14.12 -2.83
N HIS A 97 9.55 -14.98 -3.73
CA HIS A 97 10.44 -16.07 -3.34
C HIS A 97 11.72 -15.54 -2.65
N LYS A 98 12.33 -14.48 -3.20
CA LYS A 98 13.48 -13.80 -2.59
C LYS A 98 13.13 -13.23 -1.21
N ILE A 99 11.97 -12.59 -1.06
CA ILE A 99 11.52 -12.02 0.22
C ILE A 99 11.41 -13.11 1.29
N HIS A 100 10.72 -14.21 0.99
CA HIS A 100 10.48 -15.28 1.96
C HIS A 100 11.72 -16.13 2.26
N THR A 101 12.73 -16.12 1.39
CA THR A 101 14.02 -16.79 1.63
C THR A 101 15.02 -15.89 2.36
N THR A 102 14.95 -14.57 2.16
CA THR A 102 15.86 -13.59 2.77
C THR A 102 15.42 -13.21 4.18
N HIS A 103 14.12 -12.99 4.38
CA HIS A 103 13.57 -12.46 5.62
C HIS A 103 12.85 -13.55 6.39
N HIS A 104 13.20 -13.74 7.66
CA HIS A 104 12.49 -14.69 8.51
C HIS A 104 11.13 -14.11 8.93
N ASN A 105 10.05 -14.84 8.64
CA ASN A 105 8.67 -14.51 9.00
C ASN A 105 8.28 -13.03 8.74
N PRO A 106 8.45 -12.51 7.51
CA PRO A 106 8.27 -11.10 7.23
C PRO A 106 6.80 -10.70 7.33
N TYR A 107 6.54 -9.46 7.80
CA TYR A 107 5.25 -8.81 7.68
C TYR A 107 5.24 -7.94 6.42
N VAL A 108 4.54 -8.37 5.39
CA VAL A 108 4.62 -7.83 4.04
C VAL A 108 3.49 -6.81 3.80
N ILE A 109 3.84 -5.63 3.28
CA ILE A 109 2.91 -4.55 2.93
C ILE A 109 2.96 -4.36 1.42
N GLY A 110 1.87 -4.70 0.73
CA GLY A 110 1.74 -4.46 -0.72
C GLY A 110 1.30 -3.03 -1.03
N ILE A 111 1.90 -2.40 -2.03
CA ILE A 111 1.46 -1.11 -2.58
C ILE A 111 1.18 -1.30 -4.07
N ASP A 112 0.02 -0.87 -4.55
CA ASP A 112 -0.36 -1.02 -5.96
C ASP A 112 -1.28 0.12 -6.42
N ALA A 113 -1.47 0.24 -7.73
CA ALA A 113 -2.55 1.01 -8.32
C ALA A 113 -3.67 0.09 -8.80
N CYS A 114 -4.90 0.58 -8.80
CA CYS A 114 -5.99 -0.12 -9.47
C CYS A 114 -6.90 0.85 -10.21
N LEU A 115 -7.72 0.27 -11.08
CA LEU A 115 -8.84 0.94 -11.69
C LEU A 115 -10.10 0.68 -10.87
N GLY A 116 -11.03 1.63 -10.87
CA GLY A 116 -12.24 1.53 -10.06
C GLY A 116 -13.44 2.25 -10.67
N GLN A 117 -14.49 2.39 -9.86
CA GLN A 117 -15.67 3.18 -10.25
C GLN A 117 -15.30 4.66 -10.36
N SER A 118 -15.98 5.40 -11.24
CA SER A 118 -15.75 6.83 -11.45
C SER A 118 -15.79 7.65 -10.15
N SER A 119 -16.75 7.35 -9.27
CA SER A 119 -16.90 7.99 -7.94
C SER A 119 -15.74 7.71 -6.97
N SER A 120 -14.87 6.76 -7.30
CA SER A 120 -13.79 6.28 -6.45
C SER A 120 -12.41 6.72 -6.93
N VAL A 121 -12.32 7.33 -8.12
CA VAL A 121 -11.05 7.79 -8.67
C VAL A 121 -10.44 8.85 -7.74
N GLY A 122 -9.17 8.67 -7.43
CA GLY A 122 -8.44 9.48 -6.47
C GLY A 122 -8.64 9.07 -5.02
N CYS A 123 -9.31 7.96 -4.72
CA CYS A 123 -9.31 7.40 -3.36
C CYS A 123 -8.09 6.52 -3.12
N ILE A 124 -7.57 6.57 -1.89
CA ILE A 124 -6.58 5.64 -1.37
C ILE A 124 -7.30 4.65 -0.47
N GLN A 125 -6.96 3.37 -0.64
CA GLN A 125 -7.48 2.28 0.18
C GLN A 125 -6.37 1.69 1.06
N VAL A 126 -6.72 1.31 2.27
CA VAL A 126 -5.88 0.50 3.16
C VAL A 126 -6.72 -0.71 3.57
N VAL A 127 -6.24 -1.91 3.32
CA VAL A 127 -7.04 -3.13 3.45
C VAL A 127 -6.26 -4.20 4.20
N ASN A 128 -6.93 -4.90 5.12
CA ASN A 128 -6.41 -6.08 5.78
C ASN A 128 -6.47 -7.30 4.84
N GLY A 129 -5.34 -7.95 4.62
CA GLY A 129 -5.21 -9.11 3.76
C GLY A 129 -4.39 -8.85 2.50
N PRO A 130 -4.08 -9.90 1.74
CA PRO A 130 -3.21 -9.80 0.59
C PRO A 130 -3.85 -9.00 -0.54
N LEU A 131 -3.01 -8.23 -1.21
CA LEU A 131 -3.28 -7.69 -2.52
C LEU A 131 -3.35 -8.84 -3.53
N LYS A 132 -4.30 -8.75 -4.46
CA LYS A 132 -4.34 -9.58 -5.66
C LYS A 132 -3.96 -8.72 -6.86
N PRO A 133 -2.67 -8.63 -7.20
CA PRO A 133 -2.23 -7.79 -8.30
C PRO A 133 -2.77 -8.34 -9.62
N GLY A 134 -2.98 -7.46 -10.59
CA GLY A 134 -3.30 -7.88 -11.96
C GLY A 134 -4.50 -7.19 -12.63
N ALA A 135 -5.01 -6.09 -12.07
CA ALA A 135 -5.99 -5.26 -12.78
C ALA A 135 -5.36 -4.72 -14.09
N GLY A 136 -5.66 -5.36 -15.22
CA GLY A 136 -5.08 -5.02 -16.54
C GLY A 136 -4.11 -6.05 -17.12
N VAL A 137 -3.81 -7.16 -16.44
CA VAL A 137 -3.02 -8.27 -17.00
C VAL A 137 -3.81 -9.58 -16.91
N ASN A 138 -3.95 -10.30 -18.03
CA ASN A 138 -4.65 -11.60 -18.12
C ASN A 138 -3.82 -12.76 -17.50
N LYS A 139 -3.23 -12.57 -16.32
CA LYS A 139 -2.44 -13.58 -15.62
C LYS A 139 -2.88 -13.67 -14.17
N GLU A 140 -2.95 -14.89 -13.65
CA GLU A 140 -3.08 -15.12 -12.20
C GLU A 140 -1.73 -14.83 -11.54
N LEU A 141 -1.67 -13.75 -10.77
CA LEU A 141 -0.50 -13.38 -9.99
C LEU A 141 -0.65 -13.87 -8.54
N PRO A 142 0.47 -14.25 -7.88
CA PRO A 142 0.42 -14.64 -6.49
C PRO A 142 -0.07 -13.48 -5.60
N PRO A 143 -0.85 -13.77 -4.53
CA PRO A 143 -1.23 -12.76 -3.55
C PRO A 143 0.00 -12.16 -2.87
N VAL A 144 -0.05 -10.86 -2.57
CA VAL A 144 1.07 -10.11 -1.98
C VAL A 144 0.63 -9.41 -0.70
N GLY A 145 1.38 -9.63 0.38
CA GLY A 145 1.21 -8.87 1.61
C GLY A 145 0.27 -9.50 2.63
N ASP A 146 0.47 -9.12 3.88
CA ASP A 146 -0.46 -9.29 5.00
C ASP A 146 -1.51 -8.16 5.00
N ILE A 147 -1.10 -6.98 4.54
CA ILE A 147 -1.95 -5.83 4.24
C ILE A 147 -1.54 -5.20 2.92
N HIS A 148 -2.42 -4.35 2.39
CA HIS A 148 -2.07 -3.55 1.23
C HIS A 148 -2.67 -2.15 1.24
N LEU A 149 -2.02 -1.27 0.49
CA LEU A 149 -2.53 0.02 0.09
C LEU A 149 -2.69 0.07 -1.42
N THR A 150 -3.81 0.64 -1.86
CA THR A 150 -4.08 0.79 -3.29
C THR A 150 -4.55 2.20 -3.60
N GLY A 151 -4.00 2.79 -4.65
CA GLY A 151 -4.55 4.01 -5.23
C GLY A 151 -5.50 3.70 -6.39
N ILE A 152 -6.73 4.21 -6.33
CA ILE A 152 -7.66 4.13 -7.46
C ILE A 152 -7.32 5.26 -8.43
N VAL A 153 -6.50 4.97 -9.43
CA VAL A 153 -5.87 6.01 -10.27
C VAL A 153 -6.75 6.45 -11.44
N ASN A 154 -7.68 5.60 -11.87
CA ASN A 154 -8.58 5.90 -12.99
C ASN A 154 -9.81 4.96 -13.01
N VAL A 155 -10.70 5.16 -13.98
CA VAL A 155 -11.92 4.38 -14.17
C VAL A 155 -11.60 3.02 -14.81
N GLY A 156 -12.17 1.93 -14.28
CA GLY A 156 -12.04 0.58 -14.82
C GLY A 156 -13.12 0.20 -15.83
N GLY A 157 -13.03 -1.00 -16.38
CA GLY A 157 -14.00 -1.56 -17.31
C GLY A 157 -13.42 -1.81 -18.71
N PHE A 158 -13.60 -0.88 -19.64
CA PHE A 158 -13.19 -1.09 -21.03
C PHE A 158 -11.77 -0.56 -21.29
N MET A 159 -10.95 -1.34 -22.00
CA MET A 159 -9.58 -0.98 -22.42
C MET A 159 -8.66 -0.57 -21.25
N GLU A 160 -8.71 -1.30 -20.14
CA GLU A 160 -7.97 -1.00 -18.90
C GLU A 160 -6.47 -0.73 -19.12
N TYR A 161 -5.83 -1.50 -19.99
CA TYR A 161 -4.42 -1.28 -20.36
C TYR A 161 -4.18 0.12 -20.95
N PHE A 162 -5.02 0.56 -21.88
CA PHE A 162 -4.92 1.89 -22.50
C PHE A 162 -5.26 3.01 -21.49
N VAL A 163 -6.22 2.76 -20.61
CA VAL A 163 -6.58 3.70 -19.53
C VAL A 163 -5.39 3.92 -18.60
N LEU A 164 -4.72 2.86 -18.16
CA LEU A 164 -3.52 2.98 -17.32
C LEU A 164 -2.42 3.77 -18.03
N GLN A 165 -2.18 3.54 -19.32
CA GLN A 165 -1.19 4.29 -20.10
C GLN A 165 -1.49 5.79 -20.24
N ASN A 166 -2.75 6.19 -20.14
CA ASN A 166 -3.20 7.59 -20.30
C ASN A 166 -3.70 8.22 -18.99
N THR A 167 -3.39 7.60 -17.85
CA THR A 167 -3.79 8.13 -16.55
C THR A 167 -3.01 9.40 -16.23
N ARG A 168 -3.67 10.36 -15.55
CA ARG A 168 -3.06 11.64 -15.20
C ARG A 168 -1.96 11.45 -14.17
N LEU A 169 -0.71 11.64 -14.58
CA LEU A 169 0.46 11.52 -13.71
C LEU A 169 0.38 12.41 -12.47
N SER A 170 -0.19 13.62 -12.57
CA SER A 170 -0.33 14.53 -11.41
C SER A 170 -1.14 13.94 -10.26
N LEU A 171 -2.17 13.13 -10.57
CA LEU A 171 -2.95 12.43 -9.56
C LEU A 171 -2.11 11.33 -8.91
N VAL A 172 -1.42 10.55 -9.72
CA VAL A 172 -0.55 9.45 -9.27
C VAL A 172 0.58 9.96 -8.38
N MET A 173 1.24 11.06 -8.76
CA MET A 173 2.27 11.72 -7.96
C MET A 173 1.73 12.12 -6.59
N ARG A 174 0.59 12.80 -6.54
CA ARG A 174 -0.02 13.23 -5.26
C ARG A 174 -0.38 12.04 -4.37
N MET A 175 -0.94 10.98 -4.94
CA MET A 175 -1.25 9.77 -4.17
C MET A 175 0.03 9.08 -3.67
N SER A 176 1.10 9.06 -4.47
CA SER A 176 2.38 8.47 -4.08
C SER A 176 3.03 9.20 -2.89
N GLU A 177 2.94 10.53 -2.85
CA GLU A 177 3.44 11.37 -1.74
C GLU A 177 2.66 11.11 -0.45
N ILE A 178 1.33 11.03 -0.55
CA ILE A 178 0.46 10.72 0.60
C ILE A 178 0.77 9.32 1.14
N ILE A 179 0.79 8.31 0.27
CA ILE A 179 1.04 6.92 0.67
C ILE A 179 2.43 6.79 1.32
N SER A 180 3.48 7.29 0.67
CA SER A 180 4.86 7.15 1.18
C SER A 180 5.04 7.83 2.54
N SER A 181 4.57 9.07 2.69
CA SER A 181 4.68 9.84 3.93
C SER A 181 3.90 9.22 5.10
N SER A 182 2.66 8.77 4.84
CA SER A 182 1.81 8.11 5.84
C SER A 182 2.32 6.72 6.21
N LEU A 183 2.80 5.93 5.26
CA LEU A 183 3.36 4.61 5.53
C LEU A 183 4.62 4.70 6.38
N TYR A 184 5.55 5.58 6.00
CA TYR A 184 6.76 5.80 6.78
C TYR A 184 6.47 6.23 8.22
N SER A 185 5.53 7.17 8.39
CA SER A 185 5.11 7.64 9.72
C SER A 185 4.50 6.52 10.57
N ALA A 186 3.64 5.69 9.98
CA ALA A 186 3.01 4.57 10.67
C ALA A 186 4.02 3.51 11.10
N ILE A 187 4.96 3.13 10.23
CA ILE A 187 6.02 2.16 10.55
C ILE A 187 6.92 2.69 11.67
N ARG A 188 7.32 3.96 11.60
CA ARG A 188 8.15 4.59 12.64
C ARG A 188 7.46 4.64 13.99
N GLU A 189 6.17 4.99 14.01
CA GLU A 189 5.40 5.02 15.25
C GLU A 189 5.18 3.62 15.83
N TRP A 190 4.86 2.64 14.99
CA TRP A 190 4.73 1.24 15.40
C TRP A 190 6.04 0.72 16.01
N HIS A 191 7.17 0.93 15.35
CA HIS A 191 8.47 0.48 15.87
C HIS A 191 8.80 1.12 17.22
N THR A 192 8.57 2.43 17.36
CA THR A 192 8.81 3.16 18.62
C THR A 192 8.01 2.55 19.77
N ARG A 193 6.72 2.25 19.54
CA ARG A 193 5.84 1.64 20.55
C ARG A 193 6.24 0.20 20.86
N SER A 194 6.60 -0.59 19.84
CA SER A 194 7.06 -1.98 20.01
C SER A 194 8.36 -2.06 20.81
N THR A 195 9.30 -1.15 20.60
CA THR A 195 10.53 -1.08 21.41
C THR A 195 10.25 -0.73 22.86
N LEU A 196 9.37 0.25 23.12
CA LEU A 196 9.02 0.65 24.49
C LEU A 196 8.34 -0.48 25.29
N LEU A 197 7.51 -1.31 24.63
CA LEU A 197 6.85 -2.45 25.27
C LEU A 197 7.77 -3.67 25.45
N ALA A 198 8.93 -3.70 24.78
CA ALA A 198 9.87 -4.82 24.83
C ALA A 198 10.98 -4.66 25.88
N VAL A 199 11.09 -3.50 26.55
CA VAL A 199 12.02 -3.30 27.67
C VAL A 199 11.41 -3.95 28.92
N PRO A 200 12.00 -5.01 29.49
CA PRO A 200 11.60 -5.51 30.80
C PRO A 200 12.05 -4.52 31.88
N GLU A 201 11.22 -4.30 32.90
CA GLU A 201 11.64 -3.66 34.16
C GLU A 201 12.82 -4.39 34.82
#